data_AF-A0A1G5FPX1-F1
#
_entry.id   AF-A0A1G5FPX1-F1
#
_cell.length_a   1.000
_cell.length_b   1.000
_cell.length_c   1.000
_cell.angle_alpha   90.00
_cell.angle_beta   90.00
_cell.angle_gamma   90.00
#
_symmetry.space_group_name_H-M   'P 1'
#
loop_
_entity.id
_entity.type
_entity.pdbx_description
1 polymer ?
#
loop_
_entity_poly.entity_id
_entity_poly.type
_entity_poly.pdbx_seq_one_letter_code
_entity_poly.pdbx_strand_id
1 'polypeptide(L)'
;MEKVFYIDLAEIATPEGLQAELVKELPLPDYYGRNLDALYDVLTESGDGWNIIFYNAKFAQYRLGKYFDALCRLCREAAEDVHDLKIRFYM
;
A
#
# COMPACT_ATOMS: atom_id res chain seq x y z
N MET A 1 1.24 18.42 7.95
CA MET A 1 1.19 18.66 6.49
C MET A 1 0.95 17.32 5.84
N GLU A 2 -0.05 17.20 4.97
CA GLU A 2 -0.34 15.96 4.26
C GLU A 2 0.86 15.54 3.41
N LYS A 3 1.25 14.26 3.47
CA LYS A 3 2.28 13.68 2.60
C LYS A 3 1.61 12.78 1.58
N VAL A 4 1.83 13.06 0.29
CA VAL A 4 1.21 12.31 -0.80
C VAL A 4 2.23 11.35 -1.42
N PHE A 5 1.84 10.09 -1.55
CA PHE A 5 2.67 9.03 -2.14
C PHE A 5 1.96 8.44 -3.36
N TYR A 6 2.69 8.27 -4.46
CA TYR A 6 2.17 7.72 -5.71
C TYR A 6 2.87 6.40 -6.01
N ILE A 7 2.09 5.35 -6.22
CA ILE A 7 2.61 4.00 -6.37
C ILE A 7 2.06 3.42 -7.69
N ASP A 8 2.95 3.23 -8.67
CA ASP A 8 2.60 2.67 -9.97
C ASP A 8 2.45 1.16 -9.88
N LEU A 9 1.29 0.65 -10.26
CA LEU A 9 1.02 -0.78 -10.27
C LEU A 9 1.07 -1.41 -11.67
N ALA A 10 1.48 -0.65 -12.71
CA ALA A 10 1.48 -1.12 -14.10
C ALA A 10 2.32 -2.38 -14.33
N GLU A 11 3.52 -2.44 -13.74
CA GLU A 11 4.47 -3.54 -13.93
C GLU A 11 4.51 -4.53 -12.76
N ILE A 12 3.62 -4.36 -11.77
CA ILE A 12 3.57 -5.26 -10.63
C ILE A 12 2.86 -6.56 -11.02
N ALA A 13 3.57 -7.67 -10.84
CA ALA A 13 3.10 -9.01 -11.21
C ALA A 13 3.21 -10.04 -10.09
N THR A 14 3.98 -9.77 -9.04
CA THR A 14 4.16 -10.68 -7.90
C THR A 14 4.04 -9.94 -6.57
N PRO A 15 3.69 -10.64 -5.47
CA PRO A 15 3.71 -10.08 -4.12
C PRO A 15 5.07 -9.44 -3.77
N GLU A 16 6.17 -10.09 -4.13
CA GLU A 16 7.52 -9.59 -3.85
C GLU A 16 7.80 -8.29 -4.62
N GLY A 17 7.32 -8.20 -5.87
CA GLY A 17 7.41 -6.99 -6.68
C GLY A 17 6.63 -5.83 -6.07
N LEU A 18 5.41 -6.09 -5.57
CA LEU A 18 4.64 -5.08 -4.84
C LEU A 18 5.42 -4.59 -3.60
N GLN A 19 5.92 -5.52 -2.79
CA GLN A 19 6.63 -5.20 -1.55
C GLN A 19 7.90 -4.39 -1.83
N ALA A 20 8.61 -4.69 -2.93
CA ALA A 20 9.74 -3.88 -3.36
C ALA A 20 9.33 -2.45 -3.77
N GLU A 21 8.22 -2.30 -4.49
CA GLU A 21 7.71 -0.99 -4.88
C GLU A 21 7.25 -0.16 -3.67
N LEU A 22 6.59 -0.80 -2.68
CA LEU A 22 6.21 -0.15 -1.42
C LEU A 22 7.43 0.40 -0.67
N VAL A 23 8.51 -0.38 -0.57
CA VAL A 23 9.77 0.05 0.09
C VAL A 23 10.41 1.23 -0.65
N LYS A 24 10.23 1.30 -1.98
CA LYS A 24 10.78 2.38 -2.81
C LYS A 24 10.01 3.68 -2.65
N GLU A 25 8.68 3.62 -2.58
CA GLU A 25 7.81 4.81 -2.62
C GLU A 25 7.35 5.30 -1.25
N LEU A 26 7.31 4.43 -0.23
CA LEU A 26 6.88 4.78 1.12
C LEU A 26 8.08 4.90 2.07
N PRO A 27 8.04 5.80 3.06
CA PRO A 27 9.09 5.93 4.07
C PRO A 27 8.97 4.83 5.13
N LEU A 28 9.13 3.58 4.71
CA LEU A 28 9.05 2.41 5.58
C LEU A 28 10.33 2.29 6.44
N PRO A 29 10.24 1.74 7.66
CA PRO A 29 11.40 1.53 8.51
C PRO A 29 12.35 0.46 7.96
N ASP A 30 13.64 0.51 8.34
CA ASP A 30 14.67 -0.45 7.90
C ASP A 30 14.33 -1.91 8.25
N TYR A 31 13.53 -2.12 9.30
CA TYR A 31 13.07 -3.43 9.76
C TYR A 31 11.75 -3.88 9.10
N TYR A 32 11.29 -3.23 8.03
CA TYR A 32 10.05 -3.58 7.35
C TYR A 32 10.05 -5.03 6.84
N GLY A 33 9.11 -5.83 7.34
CA GLY A 33 9.04 -7.29 7.14
C GLY A 33 8.60 -7.77 5.75
N ARG A 34 8.31 -6.86 4.81
CA ARG A 34 7.92 -7.16 3.41
C ARG A 34 6.75 -8.14 3.28
N ASN A 35 5.74 -7.95 4.09
CA ASN A 35 4.49 -8.69 4.02
C ASN A 35 3.31 -7.75 4.36
N LEU A 36 2.08 -8.24 4.23
CA LEU A 36 0.88 -7.44 4.46
C LEU A 36 0.74 -7.03 5.93
N ASP A 37 1.00 -7.93 6.88
CA ASP A 37 0.91 -7.61 8.31
C ASP A 37 1.88 -6.48 8.70
N ALA A 38 3.13 -6.56 8.23
CA ALA A 38 4.13 -5.51 8.43
C ALA A 38 3.74 -4.18 7.77
N LEU A 39 2.98 -4.21 6.66
CA LEU A 39 2.43 -3.01 6.05
C LEU A 39 1.36 -2.40 6.94
N TYR A 40 0.45 -3.21 7.48
CA TYR A 40 -0.59 -2.74 8.37
C TYR A 40 0.00 -2.09 9.64
N ASP A 41 1.01 -2.72 10.24
CA ASP A 41 1.71 -2.17 11.41
C ASP A 41 2.28 -0.77 11.09
N VAL A 42 2.97 -0.61 9.95
CA VAL A 42 3.52 0.71 9.57
C VAL A 42 2.42 1.73 9.27
N LEU A 43 1.36 1.33 8.57
CA LEU A 43 0.25 2.24 8.25
C LEU A 43 -0.47 2.72 9.51
N THR A 44 -0.64 1.85 10.50
CA THR A 44 -1.31 2.19 11.77
C THR A 44 -0.43 2.98 12.73
N GLU A 45 0.88 2.71 12.76
CA GLU A 45 1.83 3.42 13.62
C GLU A 45 2.27 4.78 13.06
N SER A 46 2.43 4.89 11.74
CA SER A 46 3.11 6.02 11.09
C SER A 46 2.31 6.68 9.97
N GLY A 47 1.17 6.12 9.57
CA GLY A 47 0.38 6.57 8.42
C GLY A 47 -0.45 7.84 8.66
N ASP A 48 -0.44 8.41 9.86
CA ASP A 48 -1.17 9.64 10.14
C ASP A 48 -0.73 10.80 9.21
N GLY A 49 -1.71 11.41 8.53
CA GLY A 49 -1.48 12.44 7.53
C GLY A 49 -0.92 11.94 6.19
N TRP A 50 -0.88 10.63 5.93
CA TRP A 50 -0.45 10.07 4.64
C TRP A 50 -1.62 9.98 3.67
N ASN A 51 -1.33 10.24 2.40
CA ASN A 51 -2.24 10.13 1.29
C ASN A 51 -1.63 9.24 0.21
N ILE A 52 -1.95 7.96 0.23
CA ILE A 52 -1.36 6.93 -0.64
C ILE A 52 -2.28 6.70 -1.85
N ILE A 53 -1.70 6.82 -3.04
CA ILE A 53 -2.41 6.69 -4.31
C ILE A 53 -1.76 5.57 -5.12
N PHE A 54 -2.46 4.44 -5.19
CA PHE A 54 -2.14 3.35 -6.11
C PHE A 54 -2.80 3.63 -7.46
N TYR A 55 -2.03 3.67 -8.55
CA TYR A 55 -2.56 3.90 -9.89
C TYR A 55 -2.13 2.79 -10.87
N ASN A 56 -2.82 2.69 -12.01
CA ASN A 56 -2.73 1.54 -12.93
C ASN A 56 -3.08 0.19 -12.26
N ALA A 57 -3.97 0.23 -11.26
CA ALA A 57 -4.22 -0.89 -10.37
C ALA A 57 -4.89 -2.10 -11.06
N LYS A 58 -5.54 -1.91 -12.23
CA LYS A 58 -6.14 -3.02 -12.99
C LYS A 58 -5.14 -4.13 -13.33
N PHE A 59 -3.88 -3.79 -13.61
CA PHE A 59 -2.86 -4.78 -13.99
C PHE A 59 -2.44 -5.63 -12.79
N ALA A 60 -2.15 -4.98 -11.66
CA ALA A 60 -1.86 -5.68 -10.41
C ALA A 60 -3.06 -6.48 -9.90
N GLN A 61 -4.29 -5.97 -10.02
CA GLN A 61 -5.49 -6.72 -9.67
C GLN A 61 -5.57 -8.04 -10.44
N TYR A 62 -5.40 -8.00 -11.76
CA TYR A 62 -5.43 -9.19 -12.61
C TYR A 62 -4.32 -10.18 -12.27
N ARG A 63 -3.09 -9.70 -12.06
CA ARG A 63 -1.90 -10.55 -11.87
C ARG A 63 -1.77 -11.14 -10.47
N LEU A 64 -2.10 -10.36 -9.44
CA LEU A 64 -1.96 -10.75 -8.04
C LEU A 64 -3.22 -11.44 -7.48
N GLY A 65 -4.38 -11.22 -8.10
CA GLY A 65 -5.65 -11.83 -7.72
C GLY A 65 -5.96 -11.67 -6.22
N LYS A 66 -6.11 -12.79 -5.51
CA LYS A 66 -6.42 -12.81 -4.06
C LYS A 66 -5.46 -11.99 -3.20
N TYR A 67 -4.19 -11.89 -3.61
CA TYR A 67 -3.22 -11.08 -2.86
C TYR A 67 -3.53 -9.58 -2.98
N PHE A 68 -3.98 -9.12 -4.15
CA PHE A 68 -4.44 -7.74 -4.33
C PHE A 68 -5.73 -7.46 -3.56
N ASP A 69 -6.66 -8.43 -3.50
CA ASP A 69 -7.86 -8.30 -2.67
C ASP A 69 -7.52 -8.16 -1.18
N ALA A 70 -6.52 -8.92 -0.71
CA ALA A 70 -6.02 -8.83 0.65
C ALA A 70 -5.36 -7.46 0.92
N LEU A 71 -4.54 -6.96 0.00
CA LEU A 71 -3.97 -5.61 0.06
C LEU A 71 -5.07 -4.54 0.17
N CYS A 72 -6.08 -4.59 -0.71
CA CYS A 72 -7.17 -3.62 -0.71
C CYS A 72 -7.95 -3.61 0.61
N ARG A 73 -8.21 -4.81 1.16
CA ARG A 73 -8.89 -4.96 2.46
C ARG A 73 -8.06 -4.34 3.57
N LEU A 74 -6.79 -4.71 3.65
CA LEU A 74 -5.86 -4.21 4.66
C LEU A 74 -5.72 -2.69 4.62
N CYS A 75 -5.54 -2.11 3.42
CA CYS A 75 -5.47 -0.67 3.25
C CYS A 75 -6.76 0.05 3.69
N ARG A 76 -7.92 -0.58 3.48
CA ARG A 76 -9.20 -0.04 3.95
C ARG A 76 -9.28 -0.06 5.47
N GLU A 77 -8.97 -1.21 6.08
CA GLU A 77 -8.99 -1.37 7.54
C GLU A 77 -8.03 -0.36 8.20
N ALA A 78 -6.80 -0.23 7.70
CA ALA A 78 -5.85 0.76 8.22
C ALA A 78 -6.36 2.20 8.09
N ALA A 79 -6.99 2.56 6.96
CA ALA A 79 -7.56 3.90 6.76
C ALA A 79 -8.82 4.18 7.59
N GLU A 80 -9.51 3.14 8.07
CA GLU A 80 -10.63 3.27 9.01
C GLU A 80 -10.11 3.51 10.44
N ASP A 81 -8.97 2.92 10.80
CA ASP A 81 -8.38 3.00 12.14
C ASP A 81 -7.51 4.27 12.36
N VAL A 82 -7.02 4.90 11.29
CA VAL A 82 -6.09 6.05 11.37
C VAL A 82 -6.73 7.33 10.82
N HIS A 83 -6.95 8.32 11.69
CA HIS A 83 -7.74 9.52 11.44
C HIS A 83 -7.46 10.26 10.11
N ASP A 84 -6.19 10.52 9.78
CA ASP A 84 -5.81 11.24 8.56
C ASP A 84 -5.06 10.37 7.53
N LEU A 85 -5.19 9.05 7.59
CA LEU A 85 -4.68 8.14 6.57
C LEU A 85 -5.70 7.99 5.43
N LYS A 86 -5.29 8.31 4.20
CA LYS A 86 -6.12 8.16 3.01
C LYS A 86 -5.44 7.22 2.04
N ILE A 87 -6.14 6.18 1.60
CA ILE A 87 -5.62 5.24 0.60
C ILE A 87 -6.63 5.08 -0.53
N ARG A 88 -6.19 5.22 -1.79
CA ARG A 88 -7.04 5.12 -2.98
C ARG A 88 -6.39 4.26 -4.06
N PHE A 89 -7.22 3.49 -4.76
CA PHE A 89 -6.83 2.67 -5.91
C PHE A 89 -7.51 3.21 -7.16
N TYR A 90 -6.72 3.52 -8.19
CA TYR A 90 -7.20 3.94 -9.51
C TYR A 90 -6.90 2.85 -10.54
N MET A 91 -7.94 2.43 -11.24
CA MET A 91 -7.93 1.28 -12.16
C MET A 91 -7.33 1.60 -13.53
#